data_AF-A0A4U1B4B8-F1
#
_entry.id   AF-A0A4U1B4B8-F1
#
_cell.length_a   1.000
_cell.length_b   1.000
_cell.length_c   1.000
_cell.angle_alpha   90.00
_cell.angle_beta   90.00
_cell.angle_gamma   90.00
#
_symmetry.space_group_name_H-M   'P 1'
#
loop_
_entity.id
_entity.type
_entity.pdbx_description
1 polymer ?
#
loop_
_entity_poly.entity_id
_entity_poly.type
_entity_poly.pdbx_seq_one_letter_code
_entity_poly.pdbx_strand_id
1 'polypeptide(L)'
;MEAVLVILALIIISFMVWRLIQARQYNRFVDWLNADIKPQLLDAIEQELIESRCDLTPNGDCHIQATRIFYGAYPIRIFEAALAREIIPVQWLNNRKHKRFAAHLLAAQGQYRVKTGS
;
A
#
# COMPACT_ATOMS: atom_id res chain seq x y z
N MET A 1 20.24 11.82 42.04
CA MET A 1 20.38 12.21 40.61
C MET A 1 20.61 10.99 39.72
N GLU A 2 21.52 10.08 40.08
CA GLU A 2 21.82 8.87 39.28
C GLU A 2 20.60 7.96 39.04
N ALA A 3 19.82 7.64 40.07
CA ALA A 3 18.60 6.81 39.90
C ALA A 3 17.57 7.44 38.95
N VAL A 4 17.47 8.77 38.93
CA VAL A 4 16.56 9.49 38.01
C VAL A 4 17.04 9.34 36.57
N LEU A 5 18.35 9.44 36.34
CA LEU A 5 18.95 9.23 35.01
C LEU A 5 18.76 7.79 34.52
N VAL A 6 18.91 6.80 35.40
CA VAL A 6 18.68 5.38 35.08
C VAL A 6 17.22 5.13 34.70
N ILE A 7 16.26 5.66 35.49
CA ILE A 7 14.83 5.51 35.19
C ILE A 7 14.49 6.18 33.85
N LEU A 8 15.00 7.38 33.59
CA LEU A 8 14.78 8.09 32.34
C LEU A 8 15.33 7.30 31.14
N ALA A 9 16.53 6.74 31.26
CA ALA A 9 17.12 5.91 30.22
C ALA A 9 16.25 4.68 29.89
N LEU A 10 15.71 4.00 30.91
CA LEU A 10 14.82 2.85 30.72
C LEU A 10 13.51 3.23 30.01
N ILE A 11 12.95 4.41 30.33
CA ILE A 11 11.74 4.92 29.66
C ILE A 11 12.01 5.18 28.18
N ILE A 12 13.13 5.84 27.87
CA ILE A 12 13.52 6.15 26.48
C ILE A 12 13.74 4.86 25.69
N ILE A 13 14.46 3.89 26.26
CA ILE A 13 14.71 2.59 25.61
C ILE A 13 13.38 1.89 25.32
N SER A 14 12.49 1.83 26.30
CA SER A 14 11.17 1.20 26.15
C SER A 14 10.34 1.86 25.05
N PHE A 15 10.38 3.19 24.97
CA PHE A 15 9.73 3.96 23.90
C PHE A 15 10.33 3.65 22.52
N MET A 16 11.65 3.57 22.40
CA MET A 16 12.33 3.24 21.14
C MET A 16 12.00 1.82 20.67
N VAL A 17 11.97 0.83 21.58
CA VAL A 17 11.55 -0.54 21.27
C VAL A 17 10.11 -0.57 20.75
N TRP A 18 9.21 0.15 21.41
CA TRP A 18 7.82 0.24 20.95
C TRP A 18 7.71 0.88 19.56
N ARG A 19 8.49 1.94 19.28
CA ARG A 19 8.57 2.55 17.95
C ARG A 19 9.08 1.57 16.90
N LEU A 20 10.10 0.78 17.21
CA LEU A 20 10.64 -0.24 16.31
C LEU A 20 9.61 -1.31 15.96
N ILE A 21 8.84 -1.78 16.95
CA ILE A 21 7.76 -2.75 16.72
C ILE A 21 6.70 -2.17 15.77
N GLN A 22 6.33 -0.90 15.94
CA GLN A 22 5.37 -0.25 15.03
C GLN A 22 5.92 -0.14 13.61
N ALA A 23 7.19 0.23 13.44
CA ALA A 23 7.83 0.31 12.13
C ALA A 23 7.85 -1.07 11.43
N ARG A 24 8.20 -2.14 12.16
CA ARG A 24 8.15 -3.51 11.62
C ARG A 24 6.76 -3.92 11.17
N GLN A 25 5.72 -3.55 11.91
CA GLN A 25 4.34 -3.84 11.51
C GLN A 25 3.93 -3.09 10.23
N TYR A 26 4.39 -1.85 10.06
CA TYR A 26 4.15 -1.11 8.81
C TYR A 26 4.92 -1.71 7.63
N ASN A 27 6.19 -2.09 7.81
CA ASN A 27 6.96 -2.75 6.76
C ASN A 27 6.28 -4.04 6.31
N ARG A 28 5.80 -4.86 7.26
CA ARG A 28 5.00 -6.06 6.95
C ARG A 28 3.75 -5.76 6.12
N PHE A 29 3.09 -4.63 6.36
CA PHE A 29 1.95 -4.21 5.54
C PHE A 29 2.39 -3.87 4.10
N VAL A 30 3.51 -3.18 3.93
CA VAL A 30 4.06 -2.88 2.60
C VAL A 30 4.53 -4.17 1.89
N ASP A 31 5.14 -5.10 2.62
CA ASP A 31 5.55 -6.41 2.10
C ASP A 31 4.33 -7.20 1.63
N TRP A 32 3.27 -7.26 2.44
CA TRP A 32 1.99 -7.88 2.08
C TRP A 32 1.37 -7.27 0.82
N LEU A 33 1.41 -5.94 0.66
CA LEU A 33 0.94 -5.30 -0.57
C LEU A 33 1.72 -5.76 -1.80
N ASN A 34 3.04 -5.90 -1.69
CA ASN A 34 3.89 -6.24 -2.82
C ASN A 34 3.91 -7.73 -3.14
N ALA A 35 3.88 -8.59 -2.13
CA ALA A 35 3.96 -10.03 -2.29
C ALA A 35 2.59 -10.65 -2.58
N ASP A 36 1.54 -10.21 -1.88
CA ASP A 36 0.24 -10.89 -1.92
C ASP A 36 -0.78 -10.14 -2.77
N ILE A 37 -0.89 -8.82 -2.60
CA ILE A 37 -1.93 -8.03 -3.29
C ILE A 37 -1.54 -7.67 -4.72
N LYS A 38 -0.27 -7.29 -4.95
CA LYS A 38 0.20 -6.88 -6.27
C LYS A 38 -0.04 -7.94 -7.35
N PRO A 39 0.27 -9.24 -7.17
CA PRO A 39 -0.02 -10.24 -8.20
C PRO A 39 -1.52 -10.30 -8.55
N GLN A 40 -2.39 -10.39 -7.53
CA GLN A 40 -3.85 -10.43 -7.71
C GLN A 40 -4.37 -9.20 -8.46
N LEU A 41 -3.84 -8.02 -8.11
CA LEU A 41 -4.19 -6.77 -8.79
C LEU A 41 -3.75 -6.75 -10.25
N LEU A 42 -2.52 -7.18 -10.54
CA LEU A 42 -2.01 -7.16 -11.90
C LEU A 42 -2.75 -8.14 -12.80
N ASP A 43 -3.13 -9.30 -12.27
CA ASP A 43 -3.93 -10.30 -12.99
C ASP A 43 -5.33 -9.76 -13.27
N ALA A 44 -5.99 -9.14 -12.27
CA ALA A 44 -7.29 -8.52 -12.45
C ALA A 44 -7.27 -7.40 -13.50
N ILE A 45 -6.26 -6.52 -13.46
CA ILE A 45 -6.08 -5.45 -14.45
C ILE A 45 -5.89 -6.02 -15.86
N GLU A 46 -5.09 -7.07 -15.99
CA GLU A 46 -4.86 -7.71 -17.29
C GLU A 46 -6.17 -8.31 -17.85
N GLN A 47 -6.93 -9.02 -17.02
CA GLN A 47 -8.23 -9.56 -17.40
C GLN A 47 -9.21 -8.46 -17.80
N GLU A 48 -9.35 -7.40 -17.02
CA GLU A 48 -10.20 -6.25 -17.33
C GLU A 48 -9.84 -5.63 -18.69
N LEU A 49 -8.55 -5.48 -19.00
CA LEU A 49 -8.10 -4.90 -20.27
C LEU A 49 -8.35 -5.83 -21.46
N ILE A 50 -8.21 -7.15 -21.26
CA ILE A 50 -8.50 -8.15 -22.30
C ILE A 50 -10.02 -8.18 -22.57
N GLU A 51 -10.84 -8.17 -21.52
CA GLU A 51 -12.30 -8.23 -21.63
C GLU A 51 -12.90 -6.94 -22.22
N SER A 52 -12.29 -5.78 -21.93
CA SER A 52 -12.69 -4.49 -22.48
C SER A 52 -12.04 -4.17 -23.84
N ARG A 53 -11.37 -5.13 -24.46
CA ARG A 53 -10.74 -4.95 -25.77
C ARG A 53 -11.80 -4.72 -26.85
N CYS A 54 -11.72 -3.58 -27.53
CA CYS A 54 -12.55 -3.27 -28.70
C CYS A 54 -11.79 -2.32 -29.65
N ASP A 55 -12.42 -1.93 -30.77
CA ASP A 55 -11.79 -1.04 -31.76
C ASP A 55 -11.39 0.33 -31.18
N LEU A 56 -12.10 0.82 -30.16
CA LEU A 56 -11.80 2.09 -29.48
C LEU A 56 -10.75 1.95 -28.37
N THR A 57 -10.71 0.79 -27.71
CA THR A 57 -9.76 0.43 -26.65
C THR A 57 -9.03 -0.84 -27.05
N PRO A 58 -8.08 -0.77 -28.00
CA PRO A 58 -7.46 -1.96 -28.58
C PRO A 58 -6.69 -2.78 -27.54
N ASN A 59 -6.29 -2.18 -26.42
CA ASN A 59 -5.67 -2.86 -25.28
C ASN A 59 -4.65 -3.92 -25.70
N GLY A 60 -3.78 -3.54 -26.64
CA GLY A 60 -2.71 -4.43 -27.12
C GLY A 60 -1.70 -4.70 -26.01
N ASP A 61 -0.82 -5.67 -26.25
CA ASP A 61 0.11 -6.17 -25.23
C ASP A 61 1.01 -5.05 -24.66
N CYS A 62 1.39 -4.08 -25.48
CA CYS A 62 2.13 -2.90 -25.04
C CYS A 62 1.35 -2.07 -24.01
N HIS A 63 0.05 -1.85 -24.24
CA HIS A 63 -0.81 -1.10 -23.32
C HIS A 63 -1.04 -1.88 -22.02
N ILE A 64 -1.29 -3.19 -22.12
CA ILE A 64 -1.45 -4.07 -20.95
C ILE A 64 -0.17 -4.01 -20.10
N GLN A 65 0.99 -4.18 -20.72
CA GLN A 65 2.27 -4.15 -20.01
C GLN A 65 2.56 -2.79 -19.37
N ALA A 66 2.31 -1.69 -20.09
CA ALA A 66 2.45 -0.34 -19.55
C ALA A 66 1.53 -0.10 -18.36
N THR A 67 0.29 -0.58 -18.42
CA THR A 67 -0.69 -0.46 -17.34
C THR A 67 -0.26 -1.27 -16.12
N ARG A 68 0.21 -2.51 -16.32
CA ARG A 68 0.74 -3.36 -15.25
C ARG A 68 1.94 -2.70 -14.56
N ILE A 69 2.87 -2.12 -15.33
CA ILE A 69 4.02 -1.38 -14.79
C ILE A 69 3.53 -0.17 -13.98
N PHE A 70 2.59 0.61 -14.52
CA PHE A 70 2.10 1.82 -13.87
C PHE A 70 1.48 1.54 -12.49
N TYR A 71 0.57 0.57 -12.40
CA TYR A 71 -0.09 0.23 -11.14
C TYR A 71 0.82 -0.53 -10.18
N GLY A 72 1.70 -1.39 -10.70
CA GLY A 72 2.64 -2.19 -9.90
C GLY A 72 3.87 -1.44 -9.39
N ALA A 73 4.09 -0.19 -9.79
CA ALA A 73 5.31 0.56 -9.47
C ALA A 73 5.39 1.03 -8.01
N TYR A 74 4.26 1.37 -7.38
CA TYR A 74 4.25 1.98 -6.04
C TYR A 74 3.20 1.33 -5.13
N PRO A 75 3.52 1.07 -3.84
CA PRO A 75 2.57 0.50 -2.88
C PRO A 75 1.27 1.29 -2.75
N ILE A 76 1.32 2.62 -2.84
CA ILE A 76 0.10 3.45 -2.81
C ILE A 76 -0.85 3.17 -3.98
N ARG A 77 -0.32 2.96 -5.19
CA ARG A 77 -1.14 2.64 -6.37
C ARG A 77 -1.72 1.24 -6.27
N ILE A 78 -0.91 0.29 -5.80
CA ILE A 78 -1.34 -1.07 -5.53
C ILE A 78 -2.51 -1.04 -4.54
N PHE A 79 -2.35 -0.33 -3.43
CA PHE A 79 -3.36 -0.21 -2.40
C PHE A 79 -4.67 0.45 -2.90
N GLU A 80 -4.57 1.61 -3.57
CA GLU A 80 -5.74 2.32 -4.09
C GLU A 80 -6.48 1.52 -5.16
N ALA A 81 -5.75 0.93 -6.10
CA ALA A 81 -6.34 0.14 -7.18
C ALA A 81 -6.94 -1.18 -6.69
N ALA A 82 -6.32 -1.81 -5.67
CA ALA A 82 -6.85 -3.02 -5.04
C ALA A 82 -8.10 -2.75 -4.21
N LEU A 83 -8.20 -1.58 -3.55
CA LEU A 83 -9.45 -1.14 -2.91
C LEU A 83 -10.56 -0.88 -3.92
N ALA A 84 -10.25 -0.19 -5.03
CA ALA A 84 -11.23 0.14 -6.06
C ALA A 84 -11.82 -1.10 -6.76
N ARG A 85 -11.05 -2.20 -6.80
CA ARG A 85 -11.44 -3.49 -7.37
C ARG A 85 -11.90 -4.52 -6.32
N GLU A 86 -12.07 -4.08 -5.08
CA GLU A 86 -12.50 -4.93 -3.94
C GLU A 86 -11.60 -6.15 -3.66
N ILE A 87 -10.38 -6.19 -4.20
CA ILE A 87 -9.34 -7.19 -3.88
C ILE A 87 -8.96 -7.05 -2.40
N ILE A 88 -8.84 -5.81 -1.93
CA ILE A 88 -8.86 -5.51 -0.50
C ILE A 88 -10.29 -5.05 -0.16
N PRO A 89 -11.03 -5.77 0.70
CA PRO A 89 -12.37 -5.36 1.07
C PRO A 89 -12.31 -4.06 1.88
N VAL A 90 -13.24 -3.14 1.66
CA VAL A 90 -13.29 -1.86 2.37
C VAL A 90 -13.36 -2.06 3.90
N GLN A 91 -14.01 -3.14 4.35
CA GLN A 91 -14.10 -3.53 5.76
C GLN A 91 -12.73 -3.81 6.40
N TRP A 92 -11.68 -4.09 5.61
CA TRP A 92 -10.30 -4.20 6.10
C TRP A 92 -9.85 -2.92 6.84
N LEU A 93 -10.35 -1.75 6.42
CA LEU A 93 -10.08 -0.46 7.05
C LEU A 93 -10.84 -0.23 8.37
N ASN A 94 -11.77 -1.11 8.76
CA ASN A 94 -12.46 -1.03 10.05
C ASN A 94 -11.48 -1.27 11.22
N ASN A 95 -10.37 -1.97 10.97
CA ASN A 95 -9.33 -2.15 11.97
C ASN A 95 -8.52 -0.85 12.13
N ARG A 96 -8.44 -0.33 13.36
CA ARG A 96 -7.69 0.89 13.70
C ARG A 96 -6.22 0.85 13.25
N LYS A 97 -5.55 -0.31 13.33
CA LYS A 97 -4.16 -0.46 12.89
C LYS A 97 -4.04 -0.32 11.38
N HIS A 98 -4.92 -0.96 10.63
CA HIS A 98 -4.97 -0.91 9.17
C HIS A 98 -5.23 0.51 8.68
N LYS A 99 -6.19 1.21 9.28
CA LYS A 99 -6.46 2.62 8.99
C LYS A 99 -5.22 3.50 9.20
N ARG A 100 -4.45 3.25 10.26
CA ARG A 100 -3.19 3.97 10.51
C ARG A 100 -2.13 3.66 9.46
N PHE A 101 -2.00 2.41 9.02
CA PHE A 101 -1.06 2.04 7.94
C PHE A 101 -1.44 2.70 6.61
N ALA A 102 -2.72 2.67 6.25
CA ALA A 102 -3.23 3.34 5.06
C ALA A 102 -3.01 4.86 5.12
N ALA A 103 -3.34 5.51 6.24
CA ALA A 103 -3.09 6.95 6.42
C ALA A 103 -1.60 7.29 6.32
N HIS A 104 -0.72 6.47 6.90
CA HIS A 104 0.72 6.66 6.78
C HIS A 104 1.20 6.50 5.34
N LEU A 105 0.70 5.49 4.62
CA LEU A 105 1.02 5.26 3.21
C LEU A 105 0.60 6.45 2.35
N LEU A 106 -0.63 6.95 2.53
CA LEU A 106 -1.16 8.11 1.80
C LEU A 106 -0.34 9.37 2.07
N ALA A 107 0.10 9.59 3.31
CA ALA A 107 0.94 10.73 3.66
C ALA A 107 2.37 10.60 3.09
N ALA A 108 2.97 9.41 3.15
CA ALA A 108 4.36 9.19 2.74
C ALA A 108 4.54 9.11 1.21
N GLN A 109 3.54 8.60 0.50
CA GLN A 109 3.60 8.33 -0.94
C GLN A 109 2.58 9.14 -1.76
N GLY A 110 1.97 10.17 -1.16
CA GLY A 110 0.90 10.96 -1.77
C GLY A 110 1.22 11.52 -3.16
N GLN A 111 2.49 11.87 -3.42
CA GLN A 111 2.97 12.33 -4.73
C GLN A 111 2.88 11.27 -5.85
N TYR A 112 2.81 9.98 -5.52
CA TYR A 112 2.79 8.88 -6.48
C TYR A 112 1.38 8.35 -6.76
N ARG A 113 0.35 8.94 -6.14
CA ARG A 113 -1.05 8.56 -6.34
C ARG A 113 -1.46 8.67 -7.80
N VAL A 114 -2.49 7.92 -8.17
CA VAL A 114 -3.15 8.12 -9.47
C VAL A 114 -3.78 9.51 -9.43
N LYS A 115 -3.28 10.45 -10.25
CA LYS A 115 -3.90 11.76 -10.38
C LYS A 115 -5.23 11.57 -11.10
N THR A 116 -6.33 11.58 -10.35
CA THR A 116 -7.65 11.82 -10.95
C THR A 116 -7.63 13.25 -11.48
N GLY A 117 -7.77 13.43 -12.79
CA GLY A 117 -7.74 14.75 -13.42
C GLY A 117 -8.70 15.70 -12.70
N SER A 118 -8.17 16.86 -12.29
CA SER A 118 -8.94 18.03 -11.87
C SER A 118 -9.49 18.77 -13.08
#